data_AF-A0A5J4SSU1-F1
#
_entry.id   AF-A0A5J4SSU1-F1
#
_cell.length_a   1.000
_cell.length_b   1.000
_cell.length_c   1.000
_cell.angle_alpha   90.00
_cell.angle_beta   90.00
_cell.angle_gamma   90.00
#
_symmetry.space_group_name_H-M   'P 1'
#
loop_
_entity.id
_entity.type
_entity.pdbx_description
1 polymer ?
#
loop_
_entity_poly.entity_id
_entity_poly.type
_entity_poly.pdbx_seq_one_letter_code
_entity_poly.pdbx_strand_id
1 'polypeptide(L)'
;MNATQENAYKKYPTYLLFLEEQKPEQMLMNYDTIHNVEEIISKIRLSVAEMDELYRTGDFSPGADYYARWLQFFNRFANINKEMPKDVIGWAAVQLYAKYSHFYFPDLKLIFEQILEARYGKFYGSVDTVLVMSAFLQYDEDRNRLLHQEEQRRKVERDLWYAKRIVEIKDKLYTDLKEKHPDWENGEILNTINKQAEQHIQQEAKTLFR
;
A
#
# COMPACT_ATOMS: atom_id res chain seq x y z
N MET A 1 -9.55 -4.73 13.54
CA MET A 1 -8.28 -4.01 13.25
C MET A 1 -7.31 -5.01 12.64
N ASN A 2 -6.65 -4.65 11.56
CA ASN A 2 -5.54 -5.42 11.02
C ASN A 2 -4.22 -5.03 11.71
N ALA A 3 -3.13 -5.74 11.42
CA ALA A 3 -1.82 -5.50 12.04
C ALA A 3 -1.31 -4.05 11.84
N THR A 4 -1.61 -3.43 10.70
CA THR A 4 -1.26 -2.04 10.39
C THR A 4 -2.02 -1.06 11.29
N GLN A 5 -3.33 -1.25 11.45
CA GLN A 5 -4.19 -0.45 12.33
C GLN A 5 -3.79 -0.61 13.80
N GLU A 6 -3.44 -1.82 14.24
CA GLU A 6 -2.96 -2.06 15.61
C GLU A 6 -1.65 -1.32 15.90
N ASN A 7 -0.69 -1.39 14.98
CA ASN A 7 0.59 -0.69 15.11
C ASN A 7 0.38 0.84 15.12
N ALA A 8 -0.49 1.34 14.25
CA ALA A 8 -0.86 2.75 14.22
C ALA A 8 -1.52 3.18 15.54
N TYR A 9 -2.49 2.43 16.06
CA TYR A 9 -3.18 2.73 17.30
C TYR A 9 -2.26 2.71 18.53
N LYS A 10 -1.35 1.73 18.59
CA LYS A 10 -0.33 1.66 19.66
C LYS A 10 0.55 2.89 19.69
N LYS A 11 0.91 3.42 18.51
CA LYS A 11 1.73 4.63 18.39
C LYS A 11 0.89 5.91 18.62
N TYR A 12 -0.33 5.93 18.09
CA TYR A 12 -1.24 7.07 18.09
C TYR A 12 -2.62 6.64 18.57
N PRO A 13 -2.90 6.68 19.89
CA PRO A 13 -4.19 6.22 20.42
C PRO A 13 -5.39 7.09 20.02
N THR A 14 -5.15 8.31 19.53
CA THR A 14 -6.20 9.24 19.11
C THR A 14 -5.87 9.89 17.77
N TYR A 15 -6.89 10.36 17.06
CA TYR A 15 -6.70 11.11 15.82
C TYR A 15 -5.89 12.39 16.02
N LEU A 16 -6.05 13.07 17.17
CA LEU A 16 -5.28 14.27 17.49
C LEU A 16 -3.78 13.96 17.57
N LEU A 17 -3.41 12.89 18.28
CA LEU A 17 -2.01 12.45 18.38
C LEU A 17 -1.48 11.97 17.03
N PHE A 18 -2.32 11.33 16.21
CA PHE A 18 -1.96 10.99 14.84
C PHE A 18 -1.60 12.26 14.05
N LEU A 19 -2.45 13.29 14.11
CA LEU A 19 -2.23 14.55 13.39
C LEU A 19 -1.01 15.35 13.89
N GLU A 20 -0.62 15.25 15.16
CA GLU A 20 0.56 15.94 15.68
C GLU A 20 1.85 15.54 14.96
N GLU A 21 1.95 14.28 14.54
CA GLU A 21 3.10 13.74 13.81
C GLU A 21 2.85 13.50 12.33
N GLN A 22 1.61 13.26 11.91
CA GLN A 22 1.26 12.84 10.54
C GLN A 22 0.42 13.86 9.79
N LYS A 23 0.31 15.12 10.25
CA LYS A 23 -0.38 16.16 9.49
C LYS A 23 0.26 16.39 8.12
N PRO A 24 -0.51 16.88 7.13
CA PRO A 24 -0.02 17.13 5.78
C PRO A 24 1.29 17.95 5.72
N GLU A 25 1.46 18.95 6.58
CA GLU A 25 2.66 19.80 6.61
C GLU A 25 3.96 19.02 6.91
N GLN A 26 3.86 17.84 7.53
CA GLN A 26 5.00 16.98 7.85
C GLN A 26 5.23 15.87 6.82
N MET A 27 4.35 15.70 5.83
CA MET A 27 4.42 14.56 4.90
C MET A 27 5.75 14.51 4.13
N LEU A 28 6.29 15.67 3.76
CA LEU A 28 7.57 15.77 3.03
C LEU A 28 8.75 15.30 3.87
N MET A 29 8.68 15.50 5.19
CA MET A 29 9.73 15.07 6.13
C MET A 29 9.54 13.60 6.54
N ASN A 30 8.30 13.18 6.79
CA ASN A 30 7.99 11.82 7.25
C ASN A 30 8.23 10.76 6.18
N TYR A 31 8.13 11.15 4.91
CA TYR A 31 8.23 10.28 3.74
C TYR A 31 9.32 10.78 2.78
N ASP A 32 10.37 11.40 3.29
CA ASP A 32 11.51 11.93 2.54
C ASP A 32 12.24 10.85 1.72
N THR A 33 12.30 9.64 2.26
CA THR A 33 12.91 8.43 1.66
C THR A 33 12.04 7.74 0.62
N ILE A 34 10.83 8.24 0.35
CA ILE A 34 9.90 7.66 -0.61
C ILE A 34 9.82 8.57 -1.83
N HIS A 35 10.24 8.07 -2.99
CA HIS A 35 10.37 8.84 -4.23
C HIS A 35 9.50 8.35 -5.38
N ASN A 36 8.96 7.13 -5.28
CA ASN A 36 8.17 6.51 -6.33
C ASN A 36 7.10 5.58 -5.76
N VAL A 37 6.16 5.20 -6.62
CA VAL A 37 5.01 4.37 -6.25
C VAL A 37 5.46 2.96 -5.86
N GLU A 38 6.49 2.42 -6.52
CA GLU A 38 7.03 1.09 -6.26
C GLU A 38 7.50 0.95 -4.80
N GLU A 39 8.21 1.95 -4.26
CA GLU A 39 8.63 2.01 -2.86
C GLU A 39 7.43 2.07 -1.88
N ILE A 40 6.33 2.68 -2.32
CA ILE A 40 5.09 2.74 -1.54
C ILE A 40 4.45 1.36 -1.49
N ILE A 41 4.18 0.75 -2.65
CA ILE A 41 3.43 -0.51 -2.77
C ILE A 41 4.25 -1.74 -2.39
N SER A 42 5.58 -1.61 -2.32
CA SER A 42 6.46 -2.70 -1.89
C SER A 42 6.21 -3.13 -0.44
N LYS A 43 5.66 -2.25 0.41
CA LYS A 43 5.42 -2.48 1.83
C LYS A 43 3.96 -2.18 2.18
N ILE A 44 3.38 -2.99 3.08
CA ILE A 44 2.06 -2.70 3.65
C ILE A 44 2.17 -1.45 4.54
N ARG A 45 1.25 -0.50 4.36
CA ARG A 45 1.21 0.80 5.05
C ARG A 45 -0.21 1.14 5.45
N LEU A 46 -0.35 2.11 6.36
CA LEU A 46 -1.66 2.61 6.77
C LEU A 46 -2.25 3.47 5.65
N SER A 47 -3.44 3.10 5.19
CA SER A 47 -4.26 3.86 4.25
C SER A 47 -5.14 4.89 4.96
N VAL A 48 -5.64 5.84 4.18
CA VAL A 48 -6.60 6.83 4.69
C VAL A 48 -7.91 6.15 5.12
N ALA A 49 -8.35 5.10 4.42
CA ALA A 49 -9.50 4.29 4.80
C ALA A 49 -9.28 3.62 6.16
N GLU A 50 -8.14 2.96 6.35
CA GLU A 50 -7.80 2.28 7.61
C GLU A 50 -7.65 3.25 8.77
N MET A 51 -7.08 4.44 8.53
CA MET A 51 -6.98 5.53 9.52
C MET A 51 -8.36 6.09 9.88
N ASP A 52 -9.22 6.27 8.88
CA ASP A 52 -10.59 6.73 9.11
C ASP A 52 -11.37 5.73 9.97
N GLU A 53 -11.36 4.44 9.61
CA GLU A 53 -11.98 3.39 10.43
C GLU A 53 -11.44 3.36 11.86
N LEU A 54 -10.14 3.60 12.01
CA LEU A 54 -9.46 3.56 13.31
C LEU A 54 -9.95 4.65 14.26
N TYR A 55 -10.22 5.85 13.75
CA TYR A 55 -10.54 7.00 14.59
C TYR A 55 -11.93 7.60 14.36
N ARG A 56 -12.79 6.94 13.56
CA ARG A 56 -14.15 7.41 13.29
C ARG A 56 -14.96 7.51 14.58
N THR A 57 -15.59 8.67 14.79
CA THR A 57 -16.46 8.92 15.94
C THR A 57 -17.76 9.58 15.49
N GLY A 58 -18.88 8.86 15.60
CA GLY A 58 -20.16 9.34 15.09
C GLY A 58 -20.10 9.66 13.60
N ASP A 59 -20.55 10.85 13.22
CA ASP A 59 -20.57 11.33 11.83
C ASP A 59 -19.25 11.99 11.39
N PHE A 60 -18.27 12.12 12.29
CA PHE A 60 -16.97 12.66 11.95
C PHE A 60 -16.13 11.62 11.19
N SER A 61 -15.71 11.96 9.97
CA SER A 61 -14.78 11.17 9.14
C SER A 61 -13.37 11.76 9.21
N PRO A 62 -12.45 11.14 9.97
CA PRO A 62 -11.04 11.52 9.97
C PRO A 62 -10.40 11.52 8.58
N GLY A 63 -10.81 10.61 7.69
CA GLY A 63 -10.29 10.52 6.33
C GLY A 63 -10.66 11.73 5.48
N ALA A 64 -11.93 12.14 5.50
CA ALA A 64 -12.36 13.36 4.81
C ALA A 64 -11.73 14.63 5.44
N ASP A 65 -11.61 14.68 6.78
CA ASP A 65 -10.90 15.77 7.46
C ASP A 65 -9.42 15.84 7.05
N TYR A 66 -8.74 14.69 6.92
CA TYR A 66 -7.35 14.64 6.48
C TYR A 66 -7.17 15.18 5.06
N TYR A 67 -8.05 14.80 4.13
CA TYR A 67 -8.07 15.35 2.77
C TYR A 67 -8.32 16.86 2.76
N ALA A 68 -9.22 17.36 3.62
CA ALA A 68 -9.46 18.80 3.74
C ALA A 68 -8.20 19.54 4.23
N ARG A 69 -7.48 18.97 5.21
CA ARG A 69 -6.19 19.52 5.68
C ARG A 69 -5.13 19.48 4.60
N TRP A 70 -5.08 18.40 3.80
CA TRP A 70 -4.14 18.29 2.68
C TRP A 70 -4.40 19.38 1.64
N LEU A 71 -5.67 19.62 1.27
CA LEU A 71 -6.05 20.70 0.36
C LEU A 71 -5.74 22.09 0.92
N GLN A 72 -5.96 22.30 2.22
CA GLN A 72 -5.58 23.56 2.88
C GLN A 72 -4.07 23.78 2.88
N PHE A 73 -3.29 22.74 3.14
CA PHE A 73 -1.84 22.79 3.04
C PHE A 73 -1.40 23.11 1.61
N PHE A 74 -1.98 22.42 0.62
CA PHE A 74 -1.71 22.65 -0.79
C PHE A 74 -2.03 24.09 -1.23
N ASN A 75 -3.20 24.62 -0.85
CA ASN A 75 -3.58 26.01 -1.13
C ASN A 75 -2.53 27.01 -0.63
N ARG A 76 -2.08 26.86 0.63
CA ARG A 76 -1.08 27.74 1.23
C ARG A 76 0.27 27.61 0.55
N PHE A 77 0.66 26.40 0.17
CA PHE A 77 1.94 26.13 -0.47
C PHE A 77 1.99 26.65 -1.92
N ALA A 78 0.91 26.47 -2.68
CA ALA A 78 0.83 26.85 -4.08
C ALA A 78 0.99 28.36 -4.31
N ASN A 79 0.79 29.19 -3.27
CA ASN A 79 1.00 30.65 -3.29
C ASN A 79 0.40 31.34 -4.54
N ILE A 80 -0.82 30.94 -4.86
CA ILE A 80 -1.56 31.37 -6.05
C ILE A 80 -2.47 32.56 -5.74
N ASN A 81 -2.81 33.34 -6.77
CA ASN A 81 -3.64 34.53 -6.62
C ASN A 81 -5.06 34.24 -6.13
N LYS A 82 -5.61 33.05 -6.42
CA LYS A 82 -6.97 32.65 -6.03
C LYS A 82 -7.02 31.25 -5.45
N GLU A 83 -6.96 31.18 -4.12
CA GLU A 83 -7.11 29.95 -3.35
C GLU A 83 -8.49 29.29 -3.54
N MET A 84 -8.54 27.96 -3.37
CA MET A 84 -9.80 27.23 -3.31
C MET A 84 -10.59 27.67 -2.05
N PRO A 85 -11.86 28.11 -2.18
CA PRO A 85 -12.69 28.50 -1.04
C PRO A 85 -12.92 27.36 -0.02
N LYS A 86 -13.13 27.70 1.26
CA LYS A 86 -13.26 26.71 2.35
C LYS A 86 -14.41 25.71 2.16
N ASP A 87 -15.54 26.16 1.64
CA ASP A 87 -16.69 25.33 1.28
C ASP A 87 -16.33 24.36 0.16
N VAL A 88 -15.63 24.82 -0.87
CA VAL A 88 -15.15 23.97 -1.98
C VAL A 88 -14.13 22.94 -1.48
N ILE A 89 -13.24 23.30 -0.55
CA ILE A 89 -12.32 22.36 0.10
C ILE A 89 -13.08 21.22 0.77
N GLY A 90 -14.15 21.53 1.52
CA GLY A 90 -14.97 20.52 2.18
C GLY A 90 -15.56 19.51 1.20
N TRP A 91 -16.18 20.00 0.13
CA TRP A 91 -16.76 19.14 -0.92
C TRP A 91 -15.70 18.33 -1.66
N ALA A 92 -14.58 18.96 -2.03
CA ALA A 92 -13.47 18.30 -2.70
C ALA A 92 -12.86 17.20 -1.81
N ALA A 93 -12.71 17.45 -0.51
CA ALA A 93 -12.19 16.47 0.43
C ALA A 93 -13.09 15.23 0.55
N VAL A 94 -14.41 15.42 0.63
CA VAL A 94 -15.37 14.30 0.64
C VAL A 94 -15.27 13.47 -0.64
N GLN A 95 -15.14 14.13 -1.80
CA GLN A 95 -14.99 13.45 -3.09
C GLN A 95 -13.65 12.69 -3.19
N LEU A 96 -12.55 13.30 -2.74
CA LEU A 96 -11.24 12.66 -2.70
C LEU A 96 -11.25 11.44 -1.78
N TYR A 97 -11.83 11.55 -0.59
CA TYR A 97 -11.98 10.41 0.32
C TYR A 97 -12.82 9.29 -0.30
N ALA A 98 -13.97 9.62 -0.89
CA ALA A 98 -14.85 8.62 -1.48
C ALA A 98 -14.18 7.82 -2.61
N LYS A 99 -13.26 8.43 -3.37
CA LYS A 99 -12.60 7.78 -4.51
C LYS A 99 -11.23 7.20 -4.19
N TYR A 100 -10.49 7.81 -3.28
CA TYR A 100 -9.06 7.57 -3.08
C TYR A 100 -8.72 7.27 -1.62
N SER A 101 -9.68 6.78 -0.83
CA SER A 101 -9.41 6.36 0.56
C SER A 101 -8.44 5.18 0.66
N HIS A 102 -8.25 4.41 -0.42
CA HIS A 102 -7.26 3.32 -0.49
C HIS A 102 -5.81 3.80 -0.56
N PHE A 103 -5.56 5.10 -0.75
CA PHE A 103 -4.21 5.65 -0.75
C PHE A 103 -3.57 5.58 0.63
N TYR A 104 -2.26 5.32 0.63
CA TYR A 104 -1.39 5.47 1.79
C TYR A 104 -0.97 6.94 1.93
N PHE A 105 -0.63 7.36 3.15
CA PHE A 105 -0.12 8.72 3.38
C PHE A 105 1.06 9.14 2.49
N PRO A 106 2.05 8.29 2.17
CA PRO A 106 3.09 8.67 1.20
C PRO A 106 2.58 8.83 -0.24
N ASP A 107 1.44 8.23 -0.62
CA ASP A 107 0.84 8.50 -1.95
C ASP A 107 0.46 9.98 -2.05
N LEU A 108 -0.12 10.54 -0.98
CA LEU A 108 -0.47 11.97 -0.90
C LEU A 108 0.74 12.90 -0.99
N LYS A 109 1.91 12.42 -0.53
CA LYS A 109 3.19 13.11 -0.66
C LYS A 109 3.69 13.12 -2.11
N LEU A 110 3.66 11.97 -2.79
CA LEU A 110 4.06 11.91 -4.20
C LEU A 110 3.14 12.73 -5.10
N ILE A 111 1.82 12.64 -4.88
CA ILE A 111 0.85 13.46 -5.62
C ILE A 111 1.20 14.94 -5.44
N PHE A 112 1.45 15.38 -4.21
CA PHE A 112 1.85 16.76 -3.92
C PHE A 112 3.10 17.17 -4.71
N GLU A 113 4.18 16.39 -4.67
CA GLU A 113 5.42 16.70 -5.39
C GLU A 113 5.23 16.72 -6.91
N GLN A 114 4.50 15.76 -7.45
CA GLN A 114 4.25 15.65 -8.90
C GLN A 114 3.36 16.79 -9.42
N ILE A 115 2.44 17.28 -8.59
CA ILE A 115 1.67 18.50 -8.86
C ILE A 115 2.62 19.71 -8.92
N LEU A 116 3.59 19.83 -8.00
CA LEU A 116 4.58 20.93 -8.01
C LEU A 116 5.54 20.85 -9.20
N GLU A 117 5.88 19.63 -9.64
CA GLU A 117 6.66 19.37 -10.86
C GLU A 117 5.85 19.61 -12.15
N ALA A 118 4.59 20.01 -12.03
CA ALA A 118 3.66 20.21 -13.14
C ALA A 118 3.45 18.96 -14.03
N ARG A 119 3.63 17.75 -13.47
CA ARG A 119 3.41 16.49 -14.21
C ARG A 119 1.97 16.32 -14.68
N TYR A 120 1.04 16.89 -13.92
CA TYR A 120 -0.39 16.79 -14.16
C TYR A 120 -0.98 18.03 -14.84
N GLY A 121 -0.12 18.95 -15.29
CA GLY A 121 -0.50 20.24 -15.84
C GLY A 121 -0.06 21.42 -14.97
N LYS A 122 -0.34 22.64 -15.44
CA LYS A 122 0.08 23.89 -14.79
C LYS A 122 -1.12 24.62 -14.19
N PHE A 123 -0.95 25.18 -12.99
CA PHE A 123 -1.92 26.12 -12.41
C PHE A 123 -1.75 27.48 -13.05
N TYR A 124 -2.71 27.91 -13.86
CA TYR A 124 -2.72 29.25 -14.47
C TYR A 124 -3.20 30.32 -13.46
N GLY A 125 -2.57 30.39 -12.27
CA GLY A 125 -2.85 31.39 -11.23
C GLY A 125 -4.01 31.08 -10.27
N SER A 126 -4.63 29.90 -10.35
CA SER A 126 -5.67 29.42 -9.43
C SER A 126 -5.56 27.92 -9.16
N VAL A 127 -5.87 27.47 -7.95
CA VAL A 127 -6.01 26.04 -7.60
C VAL A 127 -7.40 25.67 -8.05
N ASP A 128 -7.46 25.00 -9.20
CA ASP A 128 -8.70 24.46 -9.72
C ASP A 128 -8.93 23.07 -9.12
N THR A 129 -10.10 22.85 -8.52
CA THR A 129 -10.56 21.53 -8.07
C THR A 129 -10.45 20.49 -9.18
N VAL A 130 -10.71 20.88 -10.44
CA VAL A 130 -10.58 19.98 -11.60
C VAL A 130 -9.15 19.49 -11.75
N LEU A 131 -8.16 20.39 -11.60
CA LEU A 131 -6.75 20.02 -11.74
C LEU A 131 -6.32 19.08 -10.61
N VAL A 132 -6.71 19.37 -9.36
CA VAL A 132 -6.43 18.47 -8.23
C VAL A 132 -7.08 17.10 -8.46
N MET A 133 -8.36 17.05 -8.83
CA MET A 133 -9.05 15.78 -9.10
C MET A 133 -8.40 14.99 -10.24
N SER A 134 -7.93 15.68 -11.29
CA SER A 134 -7.24 15.05 -12.41
C SER A 134 -5.86 14.50 -12.03
N ALA A 135 -5.12 15.20 -11.14
CA ALA A 135 -3.84 14.74 -10.63
C ALA A 135 -4.01 13.44 -9.81
N PHE A 136 -5.02 13.41 -8.94
CA PHE A 136 -5.36 12.20 -8.18
C PHE A 136 -5.79 11.03 -9.08
N LEU A 137 -6.57 11.30 -10.13
CA LEU A 137 -6.97 10.29 -11.10
C LEU A 137 -5.77 9.71 -11.85
N GLN A 138 -4.92 10.56 -12.43
CA GLN A 138 -3.74 10.12 -13.18
C GLN A 138 -2.76 9.36 -12.28
N TYR A 139 -2.58 9.81 -11.04
CA TYR A 139 -1.79 9.08 -10.05
C TYR A 139 -2.38 7.70 -9.74
N ASP A 140 -3.69 7.59 -9.54
CA ASP A 140 -4.36 6.30 -9.27
C ASP A 140 -4.20 5.33 -10.43
N GLU A 141 -4.35 5.80 -11.67
CA GLU A 141 -4.17 5.00 -12.89
C GLU A 141 -2.74 4.45 -12.98
N ASP A 142 -1.73 5.30 -12.76
CA ASP A 142 -0.32 4.89 -12.72
C ASP A 142 -0.04 3.90 -11.58
N ARG A 143 -0.61 4.17 -10.40
CA ARG A 143 -0.45 3.30 -9.23
C ARG A 143 -1.05 1.93 -9.45
N ASN A 144 -2.25 1.85 -10.02
CA ASN A 144 -2.93 0.59 -10.32
C ASN A 144 -2.18 -0.21 -11.37
N ARG A 145 -1.59 0.46 -12.38
CA ARG A 145 -0.73 -0.19 -13.37
C ARG A 145 0.51 -0.81 -12.71
N LEU A 146 1.20 -0.07 -11.84
CA LEU A 146 2.39 -0.55 -11.15
C LEU A 146 2.07 -1.66 -10.13
N LEU A 147 0.96 -1.55 -9.41
CA LEU A 147 0.45 -2.61 -8.55
C LEU A 147 0.23 -3.91 -9.32
N HIS A 148 -0.42 -3.83 -10.48
CA HIS A 148 -0.64 -5.01 -11.31
C HIS A 148 0.69 -5.64 -11.74
N GLN A 149 1.67 -4.83 -12.17
CA GLN A 149 2.99 -5.31 -12.54
C GLN A 149 3.73 -5.98 -11.36
N GLU A 150 3.65 -5.39 -10.18
CA GLU A 150 4.23 -5.92 -8.94
C GLU A 150 3.59 -7.27 -8.55
N GLU A 151 2.27 -7.38 -8.64
CA GLU A 151 1.54 -8.62 -8.38
C GLU A 151 1.95 -9.74 -9.35
N GLN A 152 2.07 -9.43 -10.64
CA GLN A 152 2.56 -10.40 -11.64
C GLN A 152 4.01 -10.82 -11.32
N ARG A 153 4.89 -9.87 -10.99
CA ARG A 153 6.29 -10.18 -10.64
C ARG A 153 6.37 -11.10 -9.42
N ARG A 154 5.62 -10.80 -8.36
CA ARG A 154 5.55 -11.62 -7.14
C ARG A 154 4.98 -13.00 -7.41
N LYS A 155 4.02 -13.13 -8.31
CA LYS A 155 3.48 -14.42 -8.73
C LYS A 155 4.54 -15.27 -9.43
N VAL A 156 5.24 -14.69 -10.40
CA VAL A 156 6.33 -15.38 -11.12
C VAL A 156 7.45 -15.78 -10.16
N GLU A 157 7.88 -14.89 -9.27
CA GLU A 157 8.92 -15.18 -8.28
C GLU A 157 8.50 -16.33 -7.35
N ARG A 158 7.25 -16.31 -6.89
CA ARG A 158 6.66 -17.37 -6.08
C ARG A 158 6.65 -18.70 -6.82
N ASP A 159 6.19 -18.72 -8.08
CA ASP A 159 6.13 -19.93 -8.90
C ASP A 159 7.53 -20.52 -9.15
N LEU A 160 8.52 -19.68 -9.43
CA LEU A 160 9.93 -20.09 -9.57
C LEU A 160 10.49 -20.64 -8.25
N TRP A 161 10.19 -20.00 -7.12
CA TRP A 161 10.59 -20.48 -5.80
C TRP A 161 9.96 -21.85 -5.51
N TYR A 162 8.67 -22.03 -5.76
CA TYR A 162 7.98 -23.33 -5.60
C TYR A 162 8.64 -24.42 -6.46
N ALA A 163 8.89 -24.13 -7.73
CA ALA A 163 9.50 -25.07 -8.67
C ALA A 163 10.91 -25.49 -8.26
N LYS A 164 11.72 -24.56 -7.73
CA LYS A 164 13.05 -24.89 -7.20
C LYS A 164 12.94 -25.69 -5.91
N ARG A 165 12.07 -25.26 -4.99
CA ARG A 165 11.98 -25.82 -3.65
C ARG A 165 11.42 -27.24 -3.62
N ILE A 166 10.50 -27.55 -4.54
CA ILE A 166 9.95 -28.92 -4.66
C ILE A 166 11.01 -29.92 -5.09
N VAL A 167 11.92 -29.54 -5.99
CA VAL A 167 13.04 -30.40 -6.40
C VAL A 167 13.98 -30.63 -5.23
N GLU A 168 14.40 -29.57 -4.54
CA GLU A 168 15.31 -29.67 -3.38
C GLU A 168 14.76 -30.55 -2.25
N ILE A 169 13.47 -30.43 -1.93
CA ILE A 169 12.84 -31.22 -0.86
C ILE A 169 12.67 -32.68 -1.29
N LYS A 170 12.25 -32.91 -2.53
CA LYS A 170 12.14 -34.28 -3.07
C LYS A 170 13.49 -34.98 -3.09
N ASP A 171 14.56 -34.33 -3.54
CA ASP A 171 15.90 -34.90 -3.56
C ASP A 171 16.38 -35.31 -2.15
N LYS A 172 16.13 -34.46 -1.14
CA LYS A 172 16.44 -34.77 0.26
C LYS A 172 15.63 -35.94 0.80
N LEU A 173 14.32 -35.95 0.56
CA LEU A 173 13.44 -37.03 1.01
C LEU A 173 13.78 -38.36 0.33
N TYR A 174 14.05 -38.35 -0.97
CA TYR A 174 14.47 -39.55 -1.71
C TYR A 174 15.82 -40.09 -1.23
N THR A 175 16.77 -39.21 -0.89
CA THR A 175 18.07 -39.63 -0.35
C THR A 175 17.90 -40.30 1.01
N ASP A 176 17.18 -39.68 1.95
CA ASP A 176 16.92 -40.22 3.30
C ASP A 176 16.14 -41.54 3.26
N LEU A 177 15.25 -41.70 2.27
CA LEU A 177 14.42 -42.89 2.12
C LEU A 177 15.13 -44.03 1.40
N LYS A 178 15.97 -43.75 0.40
CA LYS A 178 16.83 -44.77 -0.20
C LYS A 178 17.74 -45.43 0.84
N GLU A 179 18.15 -44.68 1.86
CA GLU A 179 18.92 -45.19 2.99
C GLU A 179 18.07 -46.05 3.96
N LYS A 180 16.78 -45.75 4.13
CA LYS A 180 15.89 -46.41 5.11
C LYS A 180 15.03 -47.56 4.53
N HIS A 181 14.70 -47.50 3.24
CA HIS A 181 13.77 -48.40 2.55
C HIS A 181 14.27 -48.70 1.12
N PRO A 182 14.92 -49.86 0.88
CA PRO A 182 15.42 -50.24 -0.45
C PRO A 182 14.32 -50.39 -1.53
N ASP A 183 13.08 -50.59 -1.10
CA ASP A 183 11.85 -50.81 -1.89
C ASP A 183 10.97 -49.54 -2.03
N TRP A 184 11.56 -48.37 -1.79
CA TRP A 184 10.89 -47.05 -1.80
C TRP A 184 10.19 -46.68 -3.12
N GLU A 185 10.51 -47.36 -4.23
CA GLU A 185 9.87 -47.16 -5.54
C GLU A 185 8.43 -47.69 -5.61
N ASN A 186 7.96 -48.37 -4.57
CA ASN A 186 6.57 -48.81 -4.48
C ASN A 186 5.61 -47.61 -4.47
N GLY A 187 4.58 -47.62 -5.32
CA GLY A 187 3.76 -46.45 -5.65
C GLY A 187 3.05 -45.78 -4.46
N GLU A 188 2.74 -46.53 -3.41
CA GLU A 188 2.14 -45.98 -2.17
C GLU A 188 3.12 -45.16 -1.33
N ILE A 189 4.39 -45.61 -1.25
CA ILE A 189 5.45 -44.90 -0.54
C ILE A 189 5.77 -43.60 -1.29
N LEU A 190 5.92 -43.69 -2.62
CA LEU A 190 6.16 -42.52 -3.48
C LEU A 190 5.08 -41.44 -3.36
N ASN A 191 3.80 -41.83 -3.32
CA ASN A 191 2.68 -40.91 -3.14
C ASN A 191 2.68 -40.23 -1.76
N THR A 192 3.03 -40.98 -0.71
CA THR A 192 3.12 -40.43 0.65
C THR A 192 4.23 -39.38 0.74
N ILE A 193 5.37 -39.62 0.09
CA ILE A 193 6.51 -38.69 0.03
C ILE A 193 6.12 -37.40 -0.69
N ASN A 194 5.50 -37.51 -1.86
CA ASN A 194 5.07 -36.34 -2.63
C ASN A 194 4.12 -35.46 -1.80
N LYS A 195 3.20 -36.08 -1.06
CA LYS A 195 2.27 -35.37 -0.18
C LYS A 195 2.98 -34.68 0.99
N GLN A 196 3.97 -35.33 1.60
CA GLN A 196 4.77 -34.71 2.67
C GLN A 196 5.62 -33.54 2.17
N ALA A 197 6.24 -33.69 0.99
CA ALA A 197 7.00 -32.62 0.35
C ALA A 197 6.11 -31.40 0.08
N GLU A 198 4.92 -31.61 -0.50
CA GLU A 198 3.95 -30.55 -0.76
C GLU A 198 3.48 -29.84 0.52
N GLN A 199 3.21 -30.59 1.59
CA GLN A 199 2.82 -30.02 2.88
C GLN A 199 3.94 -29.15 3.49
N HIS A 200 5.19 -29.59 3.41
CA HIS A 200 6.33 -28.84 3.92
C HIS A 200 6.53 -27.53 3.14
N ILE A 201 6.44 -27.59 1.81
CA ILE A 201 6.57 -26.42 0.94
C ILE A 201 5.42 -25.44 1.17
N GLN A 202 4.19 -25.93 1.34
CA GLN A 202 3.03 -25.09 1.66
C GLN A 202 3.19 -24.34 3.00
N GLN A 203 3.83 -24.96 3.99
CA GLN A 203 4.11 -24.32 5.27
C GLN A 203 5.20 -23.26 5.14
N GLU A 204 6.30 -23.56 4.44
CA GLU A 204 7.39 -22.60 4.18
C GLU A 204 6.93 -21.42 3.30
N ALA A 205 6.10 -21.67 2.30
CA ALA A 205 5.59 -20.60 1.45
C ALA A 205 4.68 -19.63 2.22
N LYS A 206 3.89 -20.14 3.18
CA LYS A 206 3.05 -19.31 4.05
C LYS A 206 3.86 -18.39 4.97
N THR A 207 5.10 -18.75 5.30
CA THR A 207 5.97 -17.88 6.10
C THR A 207 6.76 -16.90 5.25
N LEU A 208 7.18 -17.29 4.04
CA LEU A 208 8.00 -16.47 3.15
C LEU A 208 7.23 -15.43 2.33
N PHE A 209 6.01 -15.74 1.87
CA PHE A 209 5.24 -14.88 0.95
C PHE A 209 3.99 -14.25 1.59
N ARG A 210 4.07 -13.96 2.88
CA ARG A 210 3.00 -13.32 3.66
C ARG A 210 2.88 -11.83 3.37
#